data_AF-A0A928FBJ8-F1
#
_entry.id   AF-A0A928FBJ8-F1
#
_cell.length_a   1.000
_cell.length_b   1.000
_cell.length_c   1.000
_cell.angle_alpha   90.00
_cell.angle_beta   90.00
_cell.angle_gamma   90.00
#
_symmetry.space_group_name_H-M   'P 1'
#
loop_
_entity.id
_entity.type
_entity.pdbx_description
1 polymer ?
#
loop_
_entity_poly.entity_id
_entity_poly.type
_entity_poly.pdbx_seq_one_letter_code
_entity_poly.pdbx_strand_id
1 'polypeptide(L)'
;MVPLVEALRQFGRPLLCTEWLNRINHSNVGEIYPLFYLENIACYCWGFVVGKTQTNEPWESHWNDFYNPEKNVSFDFTKWQHDLFRPNLRPYDPREIELIKRYNKLADRRDDREGL
;
A
#
# COMPACT_ATOMS: atom_id res chain seq x y z
N MET A 1 -5.16 -9.04 6.25
CA MET A 1 -3.88 -8.52 6.77
C MET A 1 -3.73 -8.74 8.28
N VAL A 2 -4.76 -8.45 9.10
CA VAL A 2 -4.69 -8.59 10.58
C VAL A 2 -4.18 -9.96 11.08
N PRO A 3 -4.68 -11.12 10.62
CA PRO A 3 -4.19 -12.42 11.13
C PRO A 3 -2.71 -12.66 10.84
N LEU A 4 -2.20 -12.14 9.72
CA LEU A 4 -0.78 -12.22 9.38
C LEU A 4 0.07 -11.36 10.32
N VAL A 5 -0.40 -10.14 10.63
CA VAL A 5 0.28 -9.26 11.59
C VAL A 5 0.35 -9.93 12.96
N GLU A 6 -0.75 -10.51 13.45
CA GLU A 6 -0.79 -11.23 14.73
C GLU A 6 0.18 -12.41 14.76
N ALA A 7 0.24 -13.22 13.70
CA ALA A 7 1.17 -14.33 13.60
C ALA A 7 2.63 -13.87 13.62
N LEU A 8 2.96 -12.81 12.87
CA LEU A 8 4.34 -12.32 12.77
C LEU A 8 4.80 -11.57 14.04
N ARG A 9 3.89 -10.94 14.77
CA ARG A 9 4.22 -10.26 16.03
C ARG A 9 4.76 -11.19 17.11
N GLN A 10 4.42 -12.48 17.06
CA GLN A 10 4.89 -13.47 18.01
C GLN A 10 6.42 -13.65 17.98
N PHE A 11 7.08 -13.27 16.88
CA PHE A 11 8.54 -13.33 16.77
C PHE A 11 9.26 -12.20 17.52
N GLY A 12 8.55 -11.20 18.06
CA GLY A 12 9.16 -10.12 18.85
C GLY A 12 10.10 -9.21 18.05
N ARG A 13 9.94 -9.15 16.73
CA ARG A 13 10.75 -8.31 15.82
C ARG A 13 9.89 -7.20 15.19
N PRO A 14 10.49 -6.04 14.86
CA PRO A 14 9.81 -5.02 14.06
C PRO A 14 9.29 -5.59 12.75
N LEU A 15 8.11 -5.15 12.33
CA LEU A 15 7.50 -5.56 11.07
C LEU A 15 7.74 -4.49 10.00
N LEU A 16 8.13 -4.95 8.81
CA LEU A 16 8.37 -4.12 7.64
C LEU A 16 7.60 -4.72 6.45
N CYS A 17 6.69 -3.95 5.88
CA CYS A 17 6.00 -4.28 4.65
C CYS A 17 6.78 -3.68 3.47
N THR A 18 7.58 -4.50 2.79
CA THR A 18 8.46 -4.03 1.70
C THR A 18 7.71 -3.65 0.43
N GLU A 19 6.46 -4.08 0.33
CA GLU A 19 5.59 -3.79 -0.80
C GLU A 19 4.15 -3.75 -0.32
N TRP A 20 3.50 -2.62 -0.57
CA TRP A 20 2.09 -2.41 -0.28
C TRP A 20 1.44 -1.66 -1.43
N LEU A 21 0.11 -1.55 -1.37
CA LEU A 21 -0.78 -0.92 -2.34
C LEU A 21 -0.97 -1.76 -3.62
N ASN A 22 -2.11 -2.43 -3.70
CA ASN A 22 -2.54 -3.15 -4.90
C ASN A 22 -4.03 -2.82 -5.09
N ARG A 23 -4.31 -1.62 -5.60
CA ARG A 23 -5.69 -1.09 -5.63
C ARG A 23 -6.62 -1.92 -6.50
N ILE A 24 -6.07 -2.50 -7.58
CA ILE A 24 -6.81 -3.39 -8.47
C ILE A 24 -7.31 -4.63 -7.72
N ASN A 25 -6.60 -5.06 -6.67
CA ASN A 25 -6.97 -6.17 -5.81
C ASN A 25 -7.39 -5.71 -4.40
N HIS A 26 -8.13 -4.60 -4.32
CA HIS A 26 -8.78 -4.08 -3.10
C HIS A 26 -7.85 -3.75 -1.94
N SER A 27 -6.54 -3.60 -2.19
CA SER A 27 -5.58 -3.11 -1.21
C SER A 27 -5.40 -1.62 -1.43
N ASN A 28 -6.14 -0.79 -0.68
CA ASN A 28 -6.22 0.65 -0.88
C ASN A 28 -5.50 1.43 0.22
N VAL A 29 -5.05 2.66 -0.09
CA VAL A 29 -4.36 3.53 0.87
C VAL A 29 -5.21 3.82 2.11
N GLY A 30 -6.51 4.06 1.92
CA GLY A 30 -7.43 4.42 3.01
C GLY A 30 -7.64 3.34 4.06
N GLU A 31 -7.36 2.08 3.75
CA GLU A 31 -7.54 0.94 4.66
C GLU A 31 -6.20 0.48 5.23
N ILE A 32 -5.18 0.39 4.37
CA ILE A 32 -3.89 -0.22 4.72
C ILE A 32 -2.96 0.77 5.45
N TYR A 33 -2.90 2.03 5.03
CA TYR A 33 -1.98 2.99 5.64
C TYR A 33 -2.31 3.31 7.11
N PRO A 34 -3.59 3.49 7.49
CA PRO A 34 -3.96 3.60 8.91
C PRO A 34 -3.60 2.37 9.73
N LEU A 35 -3.76 1.17 9.15
CA LEU A 35 -3.41 -0.08 9.82
C LEU A 35 -1.90 -0.15 10.10
N PHE A 36 -1.05 0.25 9.16
CA PHE A 36 0.39 0.31 9.38
C PHE A 36 0.77 1.21 10.54
N TYR A 37 0.16 2.40 10.64
CA TYR A 37 0.38 3.30 11.78
C TYR A 37 -0.07 2.67 13.10
N LEU A 38 -1.31 2.12 13.15
CA LEU A 38 -1.87 1.50 14.36
C LEU A 38 -1.01 0.33 14.85
N GLU A 39 -0.51 -0.46 13.91
CA GLU A 39 0.25 -1.67 14.21
C GLU A 39 1.77 -1.45 14.31
N ASN A 40 2.24 -0.20 14.21
CA ASN A 40 3.65 0.17 14.19
C ASN A 40 4.47 -0.61 13.14
N ILE A 41 3.94 -0.67 11.92
CA ILE A 41 4.52 -1.39 10.78
C ILE A 41 5.13 -0.37 9.82
N ALA A 42 6.42 -0.48 9.55
CA ALA A 42 7.06 0.33 8.51
C ALA A 42 6.65 -0.18 7.12
N CYS A 43 6.64 0.69 6.10
CA CYS A 43 6.25 0.30 4.75
C CYS A 43 7.08 0.99 3.65
N TYR A 44 7.31 0.27 2.54
CA TYR A 44 7.97 0.78 1.34
C TYR A 44 7.04 0.71 0.13
N CYS A 45 6.96 1.80 -0.63
CA CYS A 45 6.19 1.80 -1.88
C CYS A 45 6.92 0.96 -2.93
N TRP A 46 6.19 0.06 -3.60
CA TRP A 46 6.64 -0.61 -4.81
C TRP A 46 6.21 0.23 -6.01
N GLY A 47 7.16 0.96 -6.61
CA GLY A 47 6.80 2.12 -7.42
C GLY A 47 6.52 3.34 -6.54
N PHE A 48 6.20 4.47 -7.16
CA PHE A 48 5.86 5.71 -6.45
C PHE A 48 5.38 6.76 -7.45
N VAL A 49 6.14 6.92 -8.53
CA VAL A 49 5.86 7.84 -9.64
C VAL A 49 5.77 7.01 -10.91
N VAL A 50 4.69 7.20 -11.66
CA VAL A 50 4.52 6.58 -12.98
C VAL A 50 5.68 6.95 -13.89
N GLY A 51 6.26 5.94 -14.53
CA GLY A 51 7.38 6.10 -15.44
C GLY A 51 8.13 4.79 -15.66
N LYS A 52 9.39 4.75 -15.23
CA LYS A 52 10.38 3.72 -15.62
C LYS A 52 9.98 2.28 -15.32
N THR A 53 9.27 2.04 -14.21
CA THR A 53 8.94 0.69 -13.73
C THR A 53 7.53 0.24 -14.10
N GLN A 54 6.69 1.14 -14.64
CA GLN A 54 5.30 0.87 -15.05
C GLN A 54 4.46 0.16 -13.97
N THR A 55 4.72 0.48 -12.71
CA THR A 55 4.06 -0.09 -11.51
C THR A 55 2.62 0.38 -11.32
N ASN A 56 2.12 1.25 -12.20
CA ASN A 56 0.71 1.57 -12.31
C ASN A 56 -0.09 0.53 -13.09
N GLU A 57 0.55 -0.25 -13.97
CA GLU A 57 -0.11 -1.28 -14.76
C GLU A 57 -0.28 -2.57 -13.94
N PRO A 58 -1.33 -3.37 -14.21
CA PRO A 58 -1.50 -4.69 -13.61
C PRO A 58 -0.34 -5.63 -13.95
N TRP A 59 0.05 -6.49 -13.01
CA TRP A 59 0.95 -7.60 -13.33
C TRP A 59 0.31 -8.61 -14.27
N GLU A 60 1.15 -9.32 -15.02
CA GLU A 60 0.71 -10.39 -15.93
C GLU A 60 -0.06 -11.49 -15.20
N SER A 61 0.27 -11.78 -13.94
CA SER A 61 -0.48 -12.75 -13.14
C SER A 61 -1.93 -12.35 -12.92
N HIS A 62 -2.25 -11.05 -12.82
CA HIS A 62 -3.63 -10.57 -12.69
C HIS A 62 -4.43 -10.81 -13.96
N TRP A 63 -3.82 -10.65 -15.14
CA TRP A 63 -4.46 -10.98 -16.42
C TRP A 63 -4.70 -12.49 -16.54
N ASN A 64 -3.71 -13.30 -16.21
CA ASN A 64 -3.84 -14.77 -16.22
C ASN A 64 -4.95 -15.25 -15.29
N ASP A 65 -5.02 -14.71 -14.07
CA ASP A 65 -6.09 -15.03 -13.12
C ASP A 65 -7.46 -14.52 -13.59
N PHE A 66 -7.53 -13.34 -14.21
CA PHE A 66 -8.79 -12.78 -14.72
C PHE A 66 -9.39 -13.60 -15.88
N TYR A 67 -8.55 -14.09 -16.79
CA TYR A 67 -8.99 -14.92 -17.92
C TYR A 67 -9.20 -16.38 -17.57
N ASN A 68 -8.78 -16.83 -16.39
CA ASN A 68 -8.99 -18.21 -15.95
C ASN A 68 -10.40 -18.36 -15.35
N PRO A 69 -11.31 -19.14 -15.98
CA PRO A 69 -12.69 -19.30 -15.49
C PRO A 69 -12.80 -20.04 -14.15
N GLU A 70 -11.76 -20.77 -13.73
CA GLU A 70 -11.72 -21.44 -12.42
C GLU A 70 -11.40 -20.47 -11.26
N LYS A 71 -10.87 -19.29 -11.58
CA LYS A 71 -10.51 -18.26 -10.61
C LYS A 71 -11.66 -17.28 -10.45
N ASN A 72 -12.18 -17.17 -9.22
CA ASN A 72 -13.16 -16.14 -8.90
C ASN A 72 -12.45 -14.87 -8.38
N VAL A 73 -11.89 -14.09 -9.30
CA VAL A 73 -11.20 -12.83 -8.99
C VAL A 73 -12.05 -11.62 -9.34
N SER A 74 -11.92 -10.55 -8.56
CA SER A 74 -12.69 -9.32 -8.70
C SER A 74 -11.80 -8.10 -8.91
N PHE A 75 -10.88 -8.17 -9.88
CA PHE A 75 -9.93 -7.08 -10.11
C PHE A 75 -10.59 -5.84 -10.71
N ASP A 76 -10.24 -4.66 -10.19
CA ASP A 76 -10.70 -3.36 -10.67
C ASP A 76 -9.63 -2.72 -11.58
N PHE A 77 -9.64 -3.10 -12.85
CA PHE A 77 -8.70 -2.58 -13.85
C PHE A 77 -8.92 -1.11 -14.22
N THR A 78 -9.90 -0.41 -13.62
CA THR A 78 -10.07 1.04 -13.81
C THR A 78 -9.09 1.85 -12.95
N LYS A 79 -8.42 1.21 -12.00
CA LYS A 79 -7.46 1.82 -11.07
C LYS A 79 -6.02 1.51 -11.45
N TRP A 80 -5.11 2.40 -11.03
CA TRP A 80 -3.68 2.09 -11.02
C TRP A 80 -3.33 1.07 -9.93
N GLN A 81 -2.36 0.20 -10.19
CA GLN A 81 -1.96 -0.82 -9.22
C GLN A 81 -1.22 -0.22 -8.01
N HIS A 82 0.00 0.29 -8.19
CA HIS A 82 0.85 0.75 -7.08
C HIS A 82 1.16 2.27 -7.08
N ASP A 83 1.41 2.90 -8.24
CA ASP A 83 1.98 4.26 -8.25
C ASP A 83 1.04 5.32 -7.65
N LEU A 84 1.60 6.28 -6.91
CA LEU A 84 0.89 7.35 -6.19
C LEU A 84 0.91 8.70 -6.94
N PHE A 85 1.88 8.88 -7.84
CA PHE A 85 2.10 10.14 -8.55
C PHE A 85 2.19 9.95 -10.06
N ARG A 86 1.71 10.96 -10.78
CA ARG A 86 1.86 11.11 -12.23
C ARG A 86 3.29 11.55 -12.57
N PRO A 87 3.73 11.47 -13.85
CA PRO A 87 5.06 11.93 -14.25
C PRO A 87 5.33 13.42 -13.93
N ASN A 88 4.27 14.24 -13.88
CA ASN A 88 4.34 15.65 -13.49
C ASN A 88 4.23 15.89 -11.97
N LEU A 89 4.37 14.85 -11.15
CA LEU A 89 4.28 14.86 -9.69
C LEU A 89 2.93 15.29 -9.12
N ARG A 90 1.89 15.41 -9.95
CA ARG A 90 0.52 15.53 -9.43
C ARG A 90 0.08 14.18 -8.86
N PRO A 91 -0.62 14.17 -7.71
CA PRO A 91 -1.18 12.94 -7.16
C PRO A 91 -2.06 12.20 -8.16
N TYR A 92 -2.05 10.87 -8.09
CA TYR A 92 -3.07 10.03 -8.71
C TYR A 92 -4.44 10.33 -8.08
N ASP A 93 -4.52 10.23 -6.76
CA ASP A 93 -5.65 10.66 -5.93
C ASP A 93 -5.12 11.58 -4.80
N PRO A 94 -5.48 12.87 -4.78
CA PRO A 94 -5.05 13.80 -3.72
C PRO A 94 -5.41 13.35 -2.30
N ARG A 95 -6.53 12.64 -2.12
CA ARG A 95 -7.02 12.19 -0.81
C ARG A 95 -6.11 11.11 -0.21
N GLU A 96 -5.56 10.24 -1.06
CA GLU A 96 -4.57 9.23 -0.63
C GLU A 96 -3.33 9.93 -0.05
N ILE A 97 -2.83 10.97 -0.72
CA ILE A 97 -1.65 11.73 -0.29
C ILE A 97 -1.92 12.51 0.99
N GLU A 98 -3.10 13.12 1.12
CA GLU A 98 -3.51 13.79 2.36
C GLU A 98 -3.57 12.83 3.54
N LEU A 99 -4.12 11.63 3.34
CA LEU A 99 -4.18 10.58 4.36
C LEU A 99 -2.78 10.13 4.78
N ILE A 100 -1.89 9.86 3.81
CA ILE A 100 -0.49 9.51 4.08
C ILE A 100 0.18 10.60 4.93
N LYS A 101 0.09 11.87 4.50
CA LYS A 101 0.66 13.00 5.24
C LYS A 101 0.10 13.13 6.66
N ARG A 102 -1.19 12.86 6.85
CA ARG A 102 -1.84 12.90 8.17
C ARG A 102 -1.23 11.86 9.12
N TYR A 103 -1.06 10.62 8.65
CA TYR A 103 -0.53 9.55 9.48
C TYR A 103 0.98 9.69 9.74
N ASN A 104 1.75 10.20 8.78
CA ASN A 104 3.16 10.52 9.03
C ASN A 104 3.31 11.57 10.12
N LYS A 105 2.52 12.66 10.07
CA LYS A 105 2.49 13.65 11.16
C LYS A 105 2.06 13.07 12.52
N LEU A 106 1.26 12.01 12.53
CA LEU A 106 0.88 11.32 13.78
C LEU A 106 2.02 10.45 14.29
N ALA A 107 2.74 9.76 13.40
CA ALA A 107 3.92 8.96 13.71
C ALA A 107 5.05 9.84 14.26
N ASP A 108 5.39 10.95 13.59
CA ASP A 108 6.43 11.88 14.05
C ASP A 108 6.16 12.35 15.50
N ARG A 109 4.92 12.73 15.80
CA ARG A 109 4.51 13.14 17.15
C ARG A 109 4.56 12.02 18.18
N ARG A 110 4.44 10.76 17.75
CA ARG A 110 4.53 9.60 18.63
C ARG A 110 5.99 9.34 18.97
N ASP A 111 6.87 9.36 17.98
CA ASP A 111 8.30 9.16 18.14
C ASP A 111 8.90 10.25 19.05
N ASP A 112 8.52 11.52 18.84
CA ASP A 112 8.88 12.64 19.72
C ASP A 112 8.50 12.40 21.20
N ARG A 113 7.36 11.76 21.47
CA ARG A 113 6.88 11.46 22.83
C ARG A 113 7.56 10.26 23.45
N GLU A 114 7.94 9.29 22.62
CA GLU A 114 8.66 8.08 23.04
C GLU A 114 10.17 8.33 23.17
N GLY A 115 10.66 9.49 22.74
CA GLY A 115 12.08 9.88 22.82
C GLY A 115 12.95 9.14 21.80
N LEU A 116 12.35 8.76 20.67
CA LEU A 116 13.01 8.09 19.54
C LEU A 116 13.56 9.10 18.53
#